data_AF-A0A9W9Z8P9-F1
#
_entry.id   AF-A0A9W9Z8P9-F1
#
_cell.length_a   1.000
_cell.length_b   1.000
_cell.length_c   1.000
_cell.angle_alpha   90.00
_cell.angle_beta   90.00
_cell.angle_gamma   90.00
#
_symmetry.space_group_name_H-M   'P 1'
#
loop_
_entity.id
_entity.type
_entity.pdbx_description
1 polymer ?
#
loop_
_entity_poly.entity_id
_entity_poly.type
_entity_poly.pdbx_seq_one_letter_code
_entity_poly.pdbx_strand_id
1 'polypeptide(L)'
;MYIFFIGLFLVALQVTCDGAPERSFPVPQRPADVSQEEKHIEKRALDEAACLQAHNDKRALHEGTPQLVWDATLAQHAKEWADHRASIGTLQHANLAGTGEGENLYLGPAVKSCADAVEAW
;
A
#
# COMPACT_ATOMS: atom_id res chain seq x y z
N MET A 1 7.07 65.55 0.45
CA MET A 1 7.49 65.03 1.76
C MET A 1 7.21 63.53 1.76
N TYR A 2 8.30 62.76 1.65
CA TYR A 2 8.49 61.30 1.74
C TYR A 2 7.56 60.33 0.97
N ILE A 3 8.08 59.89 -0.17
CA ILE A 3 7.88 58.55 -0.74
C ILE A 3 8.84 57.60 -0.01
N PHE A 4 8.33 56.50 0.55
CA PHE A 4 9.14 55.34 0.93
C PHE A 4 8.45 54.08 0.42
N PHE A 5 8.92 53.59 -0.73
CA PHE A 5 8.72 52.21 -1.15
C PHE A 5 9.61 51.33 -0.27
N ILE A 6 9.01 50.58 0.66
CA ILE A 6 9.71 49.52 1.39
C ILE A 6 9.56 48.25 0.56
N GLY A 7 10.62 47.94 -0.19
CA GLY A 7 10.79 46.66 -0.84
C GLY A 7 10.95 45.56 0.20
N LEU A 8 10.09 44.54 0.11
CA LEU A 8 10.22 43.34 0.94
C LEU A 8 11.33 42.46 0.36
N PHE A 9 12.42 42.39 1.11
CA PHE A 9 13.58 41.55 0.90
C PHE A 9 13.20 40.07 1.05
N LEU A 10 13.37 39.26 0.00
CA LEU A 10 13.37 37.81 0.08
C LEU A 10 14.78 37.34 -0.29
N VAL A 11 15.65 37.23 0.73
CA VAL A 11 16.96 36.57 0.59
C VAL A 11 16.71 35.08 0.65
N ALA A 12 16.78 34.44 -0.51
CA ALA A 12 16.98 33.00 -0.58
C ALA A 12 18.38 32.69 -0.03
N LEU A 13 18.47 32.02 1.12
CA LEU A 13 19.70 31.35 1.51
C LEU A 13 19.88 30.14 0.59
N GLN A 14 20.61 30.35 -0.51
CA GLN A 14 21.31 29.25 -1.17
C GLN A 14 22.58 29.00 -0.36
N VAL A 15 22.63 27.85 0.33
CA VAL A 15 23.89 27.30 0.83
C VAL A 15 24.62 26.76 -0.40
N THR A 16 25.52 27.55 -0.97
CA THR A 16 26.47 27.06 -1.98
C THR A 16 27.75 26.64 -1.26
N CYS A 17 28.07 25.36 -1.31
CA CYS A 17 29.40 24.87 -0.97
C CYS A 17 30.25 24.98 -2.25
N ASP A 18 30.88 26.13 -2.49
CA ASP A 18 31.86 26.29 -3.57
C ASP A 18 33.20 25.69 -3.17
N GLY A 19 33.61 24.60 -3.83
CA GLY A 19 34.94 24.02 -3.58
C GLY A 19 35.26 22.66 -4.21
N ALA A 20 34.58 22.20 -5.25
CA ALA A 20 34.96 20.98 -5.98
C ALA A 20 35.29 21.31 -7.45
N PRO A 21 36.45 20.89 -7.98
CA PRO A 21 36.74 21.04 -9.40
C PRO A 21 35.75 20.22 -10.23
N GLU A 22 35.25 20.79 -11.33
CA GLU A 22 34.29 20.15 -12.22
C GLU A 22 34.84 18.81 -12.75
N ARG A 23 34.40 17.72 -12.13
CA ARG A 23 34.33 16.44 -12.83
C ARG A 23 33.01 16.46 -13.58
N SER A 24 33.09 16.36 -14.90
CA SER A 24 31.93 16.01 -15.72
C SER A 24 31.44 14.64 -15.28
N PHE A 25 30.47 14.62 -14.37
CA PHE A 25 29.73 13.41 -14.08
C PHE A 25 28.93 13.11 -15.35
N PRO A 26 29.10 11.94 -15.97
CA PRO A 26 28.17 11.54 -17.01
C PRO A 26 26.78 11.60 -16.38
N VAL A 27 25.90 12.39 -16.98
CA VAL A 27 24.46 12.35 -16.66
C VAL A 27 24.09 10.88 -16.68
N PRO A 28 23.56 10.31 -15.58
CA PRO A 28 23.06 8.95 -15.61
C PRO A 28 22.05 8.88 -16.74
N GLN A 29 22.43 8.24 -17.84
CA GLN A 29 21.49 7.99 -18.90
C GLN A 29 20.42 7.12 -18.29
N ARG A 30 19.17 7.61 -18.33
CA ARG A 30 18.01 6.81 -17.96
C ARG A 30 18.16 5.48 -18.72
N PRO A 31 18.31 4.33 -18.04
CA PRO A 31 18.46 3.07 -18.75
C PRO A 31 17.27 2.93 -19.70
N ALA A 32 17.55 2.63 -20.96
CA ALA A 32 16.57 2.54 -22.05
C ALA A 32 15.58 1.37 -21.89
N ASP A 33 15.63 0.68 -20.75
CA ASP A 33 14.75 -0.43 -20.40
C ASP A 33 13.87 -0.06 -19.21
N VAL A 34 12.96 0.89 -19.43
CA VAL A 34 11.84 1.15 -18.50
C VAL A 34 10.77 0.04 -18.62
N SER A 35 10.91 -0.87 -19.59
CA SER A 35 9.92 -1.90 -19.89
C SER A 35 9.86 -3.01 -18.82
N GLN A 36 10.95 -3.25 -18.11
CA GLN A 36 11.00 -4.23 -17.01
C GLN A 36 10.40 -3.66 -15.70
N GLU A 37 10.54 -2.35 -15.46
CA GLU A 37 10.02 -1.68 -14.26
C GLU A 37 8.49 -1.56 -14.31
N GLU A 38 7.92 -1.28 -15.48
CA GLU A 38 6.47 -1.23 -15.69
C GLU A 38 5.82 -2.61 -15.60
N LYS A 39 6.55 -3.68 -15.96
CA LYS A 39 6.04 -5.06 -15.93
C LYS A 39 5.85 -5.60 -14.51
N HIS A 40 6.53 -5.03 -13.51
CA HIS A 40 6.35 -5.41 -12.11
C HIS A 40 5.20 -4.66 -11.41
N ILE A 41 4.62 -3.66 -12.09
CA ILE A 41 3.36 -3.00 -11.70
C ILE A 41 2.16 -3.76 -12.27
N GLU A 42 2.36 -4.99 -12.77
CA GLU A 42 1.29 -5.96 -12.94
C GLU A 42 0.80 -6.37 -11.54
N LYS A 43 -0.07 -5.51 -11.00
CA LYS A 43 -1.11 -5.73 -9.99
C LYS A 43 -0.86 -7.01 -9.20
N ARG A 44 -0.15 -6.90 -8.07
CA ARG A 44 0.07 -8.01 -7.15
C ARG A 44 -1.27 -8.72 -6.91
N ALA A 45 -1.47 -9.84 -7.59
CA ALA A 45 -2.70 -10.59 -7.50
C ALA A 45 -2.74 -11.23 -6.12
N LEU A 46 -3.94 -11.30 -5.53
CA LEU A 46 -4.15 -12.04 -4.30
C LEU A 46 -3.91 -13.53 -4.58
N ASP A 47 -3.08 -14.18 -3.77
CA ASP A 47 -2.98 -15.63 -3.74
C ASP A 47 -4.07 -16.19 -2.81
N GLU A 48 -5.20 -16.56 -3.39
CA GLU A 48 -6.37 -17.08 -2.68
C GLU A 48 -6.06 -18.38 -1.93
N ALA A 49 -5.27 -19.26 -2.53
CA ALA A 49 -4.90 -20.54 -1.94
C ALA A 49 -4.03 -20.34 -0.70
N ALA A 50 -3.02 -19.46 -0.78
CA ALA A 50 -2.20 -19.11 0.36
C ALA A 50 -3.00 -18.42 1.47
N CYS A 51 -3.99 -17.60 1.11
CA CYS A 51 -4.87 -16.94 2.07
C CYS A 51 -5.74 -17.94 2.84
N LEU A 52 -6.40 -18.86 2.12
CA LEU A 52 -7.22 -19.91 2.73
C LEU A 52 -6.37 -20.85 3.59
N GLN A 53 -5.20 -21.25 3.10
CA GLN A 53 -4.29 -22.11 3.82
C GLN A 53 -3.85 -21.48 5.14
N ALA A 54 -3.43 -20.21 5.13
CA ALA A 54 -3.02 -19.51 6.36
C ALA A 54 -4.12 -19.54 7.44
N HIS A 55 -5.37 -19.32 7.06
CA HIS A 55 -6.49 -19.44 8.00
C HIS A 55 -6.68 -20.86 8.51
N ASN A 56 -6.64 -21.85 7.62
CA ASN A 56 -6.85 -23.25 7.98
C ASN A 56 -5.72 -23.79 8.87
N ASP A 57 -4.48 -23.34 8.65
CA ASP A 57 -3.33 -23.67 9.49
C ASP A 57 -3.55 -23.16 10.92
N LYS A 58 -4.06 -21.93 11.10
CA LYS A 58 -4.43 -21.42 12.43
C LYS A 58 -5.59 -22.21 13.04
N ARG A 59 -6.65 -22.47 12.28
CA ARG A 59 -7.84 -23.20 12.76
C ARG A 59 -7.51 -24.61 13.23
N ALA A 60 -6.57 -25.29 12.57
CA ALA A 60 -6.12 -26.63 12.94
C ALA A 60 -5.47 -26.71 14.33
N LEU A 61 -5.02 -25.57 14.89
CA LEU A 61 -4.48 -25.50 16.26
C LEU A 61 -5.58 -25.60 17.33
N HIS A 62 -6.85 -25.44 16.95
CA HIS A 62 -7.98 -25.40 17.87
C HIS A 62 -8.87 -26.63 17.72
N GLU A 63 -9.05 -27.38 18.81
CA GLU A 63 -9.88 -28.57 18.84
C GLU A 63 -11.33 -28.27 18.41
N GLY A 64 -11.92 -29.15 17.59
CA GLY A 64 -13.30 -29.03 17.14
C GLY A 64 -13.55 -27.94 16.09
N THR A 65 -12.52 -27.30 15.55
CA THR A 65 -12.65 -26.21 14.58
C THR A 65 -12.46 -26.73 13.14
N PRO A 66 -13.52 -26.80 12.30
CA PRO A 66 -13.41 -27.35 10.94
C PRO A 66 -12.67 -26.40 10.00
N GLN A 67 -12.13 -26.91 8.89
CA GLN A 67 -11.50 -26.07 7.86
C GLN A 67 -12.54 -25.19 7.13
N LEU A 68 -12.11 -24.00 6.73
CA LEU A 68 -12.84 -23.13 5.83
C LEU A 68 -12.69 -23.61 4.38
N VAL A 69 -13.65 -23.23 3.56
CA VAL A 69 -13.64 -23.37 2.10
C VAL A 69 -13.70 -21.95 1.51
N TRP A 70 -12.99 -21.73 0.42
CA TRP A 70 -13.04 -20.46 -0.31
C TRP A 70 -14.42 -20.24 -0.91
N ASP A 71 -14.93 -19.01 -0.77
CA ASP A 71 -16.16 -18.56 -1.42
C ASP A 71 -15.84 -17.36 -2.31
N ALA A 72 -16.07 -17.52 -3.62
CA ALA A 72 -15.75 -16.50 -4.61
C ALA A 72 -16.62 -15.24 -4.47
N THR A 73 -17.84 -15.37 -3.95
CA THR A 73 -18.74 -14.24 -3.69
C THR A 73 -18.22 -13.42 -2.52
N LEU A 74 -17.84 -14.07 -1.42
CA LEU A 74 -17.22 -13.39 -0.26
C LEU A 74 -15.90 -12.69 -0.65
N ALA A 75 -15.08 -13.36 -1.46
CA ALA A 75 -13.83 -12.78 -1.96
C ALA A 75 -14.08 -11.53 -2.81
N GLN A 76 -15.11 -11.56 -3.66
CA GLN A 76 -15.51 -10.40 -4.46
C GLN A 76 -15.99 -9.25 -3.56
N HIS A 77 -16.89 -9.50 -2.62
CA HIS A 77 -17.40 -8.47 -1.69
C HIS A 77 -16.25 -7.84 -0.88
N ALA A 78 -15.35 -8.67 -0.33
CA ALA A 78 -14.18 -8.22 0.42
C ALA A 78 -13.25 -7.35 -0.44
N LYS A 79 -13.05 -7.73 -1.71
CA LYS A 79 -12.25 -6.95 -2.65
C LYS A 79 -12.88 -5.58 -2.94
N GLU A 80 -14.18 -5.54 -3.23
CA GLU A 80 -14.90 -4.29 -3.51
C GLU A 80 -14.81 -3.33 -2.31
N TRP A 81 -14.95 -3.86 -1.09
CA TRP A 81 -14.80 -3.05 0.12
C TRP A 81 -13.37 -2.59 0.35
N ALA A 82 -12.37 -3.46 0.15
CA ALA A 82 -10.96 -3.09 0.28
C ALA A 82 -10.56 -1.99 -0.71
N ASP A 83 -11.01 -2.08 -1.97
CA ASP A 83 -10.79 -1.05 -2.98
C ASP A 83 -11.46 0.28 -2.57
N HIS A 84 -12.69 0.23 -2.05
CA HIS A 84 -13.35 1.41 -1.49
C HIS A 84 -12.56 2.03 -0.33
N ARG A 85 -12.16 1.24 0.68
CA ARG A 85 -11.38 1.71 1.83
C ARG A 85 -10.06 2.35 1.41
N ALA A 86 -9.37 1.74 0.44
CA ALA A 86 -8.13 2.28 -0.10
C ALA A 86 -8.35 3.65 -0.76
N SER A 87 -9.46 3.83 -1.50
CA SER A 87 -9.77 5.10 -2.18
C SER A 87 -10.03 6.27 -1.22
N ILE A 88 -10.54 6.00 -0.01
CA ILE A 88 -10.85 7.03 1.01
C ILE A 88 -9.85 7.05 2.17
N GLY A 89 -8.83 6.21 2.12
CA GLY A 89 -7.70 6.22 3.06
C GLY A 89 -8.05 5.94 4.52
N THR A 90 -9.08 5.13 4.79
CA THR A 90 -9.56 4.89 6.16
C THR A 90 -9.86 3.42 6.41
N LEU A 91 -9.63 2.95 7.64
CA LEU A 91 -9.90 1.57 8.07
C LEU A 91 -11.20 1.53 8.87
N GLN A 92 -12.29 1.08 8.28
CA GLN A 92 -13.59 0.98 8.94
C GLN A 92 -14.38 -0.18 8.34
N HIS A 93 -15.15 -0.84 9.21
CA HIS A 93 -15.96 -1.98 8.85
C HIS A 93 -17.04 -1.66 7.83
N ALA A 94 -17.33 -2.64 6.96
CA ALA A 94 -18.50 -2.61 6.09
C ALA A 94 -19.80 -2.72 6.90
N ASN A 95 -20.90 -2.20 6.35
CA ASN A 95 -22.23 -2.49 6.89
C ASN A 95 -22.72 -3.83 6.34
N LEU A 96 -22.54 -4.90 7.11
CA LEU A 96 -22.87 -6.28 6.71
C LEU A 96 -24.21 -6.77 7.29
N ALA A 97 -25.06 -5.88 7.80
CA ALA A 97 -26.34 -6.25 8.40
C ALA A 97 -27.23 -7.04 7.42
N GLY A 98 -27.68 -8.22 7.84
CA GLY A 98 -28.55 -9.09 7.04
C GLY A 98 -27.85 -9.94 5.97
N THR A 99 -26.53 -9.80 5.79
CA THR A 99 -25.75 -10.62 4.84
C THR A 99 -25.35 -11.98 5.42
N GLY A 100 -25.14 -12.04 6.75
CA GLY A 100 -24.58 -13.21 7.42
C GLY A 100 -23.04 -13.30 7.34
N GLU A 101 -22.38 -12.31 6.72
CA GLU A 101 -20.93 -12.25 6.57
C GLU A 101 -20.26 -11.64 7.81
N GLY A 102 -19.04 -12.10 8.11
CA GLY A 102 -18.14 -11.50 9.09
C GLY A 102 -16.94 -10.84 8.41
N GLU A 103 -16.24 -9.93 9.11
CA GLU A 103 -15.14 -9.17 8.51
C GLU A 103 -14.00 -8.95 9.50
N ASN A 104 -12.78 -9.20 9.02
CA ASN A 104 -11.55 -8.68 9.61
C ASN A 104 -10.88 -7.72 8.61
N LEU A 105 -10.28 -6.64 9.12
CA LEU A 105 -9.55 -5.67 8.32
C LEU A 105 -8.09 -5.60 8.76
N TYR A 106 -7.19 -5.35 7.81
CA TYR A 106 -5.77 -5.17 8.09
C TYR A 106 -5.21 -4.00 7.29
N LEU A 107 -4.46 -3.14 7.96
CA LEU A 107 -3.72 -2.04 7.36
C LEU A 107 -2.31 -2.06 7.95
N GLY A 108 -1.31 -2.13 7.08
CA GLY A 108 0.09 -2.14 7.49
C GLY A 108 0.98 -1.41 6.48
N PRO A 109 2.16 -0.90 6.90
CA PRO A 109 3.06 -0.12 6.06
C PRO A 109 3.62 -0.90 4.85
N ALA A 110 3.51 -2.22 4.86
CA ALA A 110 3.87 -3.09 3.75
C ALA A 110 3.09 -4.41 3.85
N VAL A 111 1.78 -4.40 3.60
CA VAL A 111 1.01 -5.64 3.46
C VAL A 111 1.61 -6.42 2.28
N LYS A 112 2.26 -7.55 2.56
CA LYS A 112 2.88 -8.36 1.52
C LYS A 112 1.97 -9.52 1.08
N SER A 113 1.10 -10.01 1.94
CA SER A 113 0.25 -11.14 1.62
C SER A 113 -0.96 -11.20 2.53
N CYS A 114 -1.95 -12.01 2.16
CA CYS A 114 -3.02 -12.37 3.10
C CYS A 114 -2.46 -13.08 4.34
N ALA A 115 -1.43 -13.92 4.20
CA ALA A 115 -0.82 -14.60 5.34
C ALA A 115 -0.29 -13.62 6.40
N ASP A 116 0.32 -12.49 6.00
CA ASP A 116 0.76 -11.47 6.95
C ASP A 116 -0.41 -10.85 7.74
N ALA A 117 -1.58 -10.69 7.10
CA ALA A 117 -2.78 -10.21 7.76
C ALA A 117 -3.33 -11.26 8.73
N VAL A 118 -3.35 -12.54 8.33
CA VAL A 118 -3.81 -13.66 9.17
C VAL A 118 -2.94 -13.84 10.41
N GLU A 119 -1.63 -13.66 10.31
CA GLU A 119 -0.72 -13.71 11.46
C GLU A 119 -0.94 -12.54 12.45
N ALA A 120 -1.48 -11.42 11.97
CA ALA A 120 -1.70 -10.23 12.78
C ALA A 120 -3.07 -10.19 13.48
N TRP A 121 -4.03 -11.01 13.04
CA TRP A 121 -5.36 -11.14 13.65
C TRP A 121 -5.35 -12.11 14.82
#